data_AF-M1ZW57-F1
#
_entry.id   AF-M1ZW57-F1
#
_cell.length_a   1.000
_cell.length_b   1.000
_cell.length_c   1.000
_cell.angle_alpha   90.00
_cell.angle_beta   90.00
_cell.angle_gamma   90.00
#
_symmetry.space_group_name_H-M   'P 1'
#
loop_
_entity.id
_entity.type
_entity.pdbx_description
1 polymer ?
#
loop_
_entity_poly.entity_id
_entity_poly.type
_entity_poly.pdbx_seq_one_letter_code
_entity_poly.pdbx_strand_id
1 'polypeptide(L)' 'MDEIYYSGDFGPEGIIIANKLKMRYGDKLKFWRFSVEDYLKIISHKEISHTSKAKLDNIKNDESSFLIERIKEKG' A
#
# COMPACT_ATOMS: atom_id res chain seq x y z
N MET A 1 25.51 3.50 2.55
CA MET A 1 24.28 3.91 3.27
C MET A 1 23.36 2.72 3.23
N ASP A 2 22.81 2.33 4.37
CA ASP A 2 21.96 1.15 4.45
C ASP A 2 20.56 1.46 3.90
N GLU A 3 20.06 0.58 3.04
CA GLU A 3 18.70 0.61 2.50
C GLU A 3 17.80 -0.36 3.26
N ILE A 4 16.53 0.00 3.41
CA ILE A 4 15.50 -0.82 4.06
C ILE A 4 14.51 -1.24 2.98
N TYR A 5 14.31 -2.54 2.81
CA TYR A 5 13.34 -3.07 1.86
C TYR A 5 12.08 -3.55 2.59
N TYR A 6 10.92 -3.15 2.08
CA TYR A 6 9.63 -3.58 2.61
C TYR A 6 8.80 -4.27 1.52
N SER A 7 8.28 -5.45 1.83
CA SER A 7 7.33 -6.20 1.01
C SER A 7 6.18 -6.65 1.91
N GLY A 8 5.10 -5.87 1.91
CA GLY A 8 3.88 -6.16 2.67
C GLY A 8 2.77 -6.74 1.80
N ASP A 9 1.63 -7.03 2.41
CA ASP A 9 0.41 -7.39 1.69
C ASP A 9 -0.38 -6.14 1.23
N PHE A 10 -1.20 -6.30 0.19
CA PHE A 10 -2.04 -5.23 -0.34
C PHE A 10 -3.35 -5.05 0.45
N GLY A 11 -3.41 -5.61 1.66
CA GLY A 11 -4.49 -5.36 2.60
C GLY A 11 -4.41 -3.93 3.18
N PRO A 12 -5.50 -3.43 3.78
CA PRO A 12 -5.49 -2.10 4.40
C PRO A 12 -4.36 -1.93 5.43
N GLU A 13 -4.14 -2.95 6.25
CA GLU A 13 -3.11 -2.97 7.28
C GLU A 13 -1.69 -2.89 6.69
N GLY A 14 -1.40 -3.68 5.65
CA GLY A 14 -0.11 -3.66 4.96
C GLY A 14 0.21 -2.31 4.33
N ILE A 15 -0.79 -1.64 3.76
CA ILE A 15 -0.65 -0.27 3.22
C ILE A 15 -0.43 0.76 4.33
N ILE A 16 -1.13 0.64 5.46
CA ILE A 16 -0.92 1.54 6.61
C ILE A 16 0.51 1.40 7.14
N ILE A 17 1.03 0.17 7.24
CA ILE A 17 2.41 -0.09 7.66
C ILE A 17 3.38 0.51 6.63
N ALA A 18 3.17 0.26 5.34
CA ALA A 18 3.98 0.82 4.26
C ALA A 18 4.08 2.36 4.35
N ASN A 19 2.95 3.03 4.54
CA ASN A 19 2.90 4.49 4.67
C ASN A 19 3.64 4.97 5.94
N LYS A 20 3.43 4.34 7.09
CA LYS A 20 4.14 4.69 8.35
C LYS A 20 5.65 4.51 8.21
N LEU A 21 6.09 3.43 7.58
CA LEU A 21 7.51 3.18 7.31
C LEU A 21 8.08 4.26 6.38
N LYS A 22 7.35 4.62 5.32
CA LYS A 22 7.79 5.65 4.36
C LYS A 22 7.92 7.02 5.03
N MET A 23 6.96 7.40 5.88
CA MET A 23 7.03 8.63 6.68
C MET A 23 8.23 8.64 7.65
N ARG A 24 8.61 7.49 8.20
CA ARG A 24 9.72 7.39 9.16
C ARG A 24 11.09 7.37 8.50
N TYR A 25 11.23 6.65 7.38
CA TYR A 25 12.53 6.33 6.78
C TYR A 25 12.80 7.06 5.46
N GLY A 26 11.80 7.72 4.88
CA GLY A 26 11.91 8.52 3.67
C GLY A 26 12.52 7.72 2.51
N ASP A 27 13.61 8.23 1.95
CA ASP A 27 14.28 7.64 0.78
C ASP A 27 15.07 6.36 1.08
N LYS A 28 15.36 6.10 2.36
CA LYS A 28 16.01 4.86 2.79
C LYS A 28 15.09 3.66 2.67
N LEU A 29 13.77 3.87 2.68
CA LEU A 29 12.80 2.81 2.45
C LEU A 29 12.58 2.61 0.96
N LYS A 30 12.83 1.38 0.48
CA LYS A 30 12.50 0.90 -0.85
C LYS A 30 11.38 -0.11 -0.75
N PHE A 31 10.35 0.09 -1.57
CA PHE A 31 9.29 -0.88 -1.70
C PHE A 31 9.73 -2.02 -2.64
N TRP A 32 9.61 -3.26 -2.17
CA TRP A 32 9.91 -4.47 -2.93
C TRP A 32 8.60 -5.17 -3.28
N ARG A 33 8.31 -5.28 -4.57
CA ARG A 33 7.11 -5.96 -5.10
C ARG A 33 5.79 -5.41 -4.53
N PHE A 34 5.75 -4.09 -4.30
CA PHE A 34 4.65 -3.38 -3.65
C PHE A 34 4.15 -2.22 -4.52
N SER A 35 4.17 -2.40 -5.84
CA SER A 35 3.66 -1.41 -6.79
C SER A 35 2.21 -1.70 -7.20
N VAL A 36 1.60 -0.76 -7.92
CA VAL A 36 0.28 -0.94 -8.52
C VAL A 36 0.29 -2.12 -9.50
N GLU A 37 1.35 -2.26 -10.29
CA GLU A 37 1.51 -3.34 -11.26
C GLU A 37 1.62 -4.71 -10.58
N ASP A 38 2.28 -4.77 -9.42
CA ASP A 38 2.36 -6.00 -8.64
C ASP A 38 0.99 -6.38 -8.07
N TYR A 39 0.23 -5.41 -7.53
CA TYR A 39 -1.13 -5.62 -7.06
C TYR A 39 -2.04 -6.18 -8.16
N LEU A 40 -2.03 -5.56 -9.34
CA LEU A 40 -2.88 -5.97 -10.47
C LEU A 40 -2.60 -7.40 -10.96
N LYS A 41 -1.37 -7.90 -10.78
CA LYS A 41 -1.00 -9.27 -11.16
C LYS A 41 -1.52 -10.32 -10.19
N ILE A 42 -1.81 -9.96 -8.95
CA ILE A 42 -2.14 -10.91 -7.87
C ILE A 42 -3.52 -10.67 -7.25
N ILE A 43 -4.31 -9.77 -7.85
CA ILE A 43 -5.62 -9.39 -7.32
C ILE A 43 -6.53 -10.60 -7.18
N SER A 44 -7.17 -10.73 -6.02
CA SER A 44 -8.12 -11.81 -5.73
C SER A 44 -9.55 -11.44 -6.09
N HIS A 45 -10.43 -12.42 -6.26
CA HIS A 45 -11.88 -12.19 -6.40
C HIS A 45 -12.59 -11.80 -5.09
N LYS A 46 -11.87 -11.67 -3.98
CA LYS A 46 -12.44 -11.35 -2.68
C LYS A 46 -12.63 -9.84 -2.55
N GLU A 47 -13.89 -9.43 -2.35
CA GLU A 47 -14.21 -8.03 -2.08
C GLU A 47 -13.64 -7.55 -0.75
N ILE A 48 -13.01 -6.38 -0.78
CA ILE A 48 -12.56 -5.62 0.38
C ILE A 48 -13.78 -4.94 0.99
N SER A 49 -14.03 -5.21 2.27
CA SER A 49 -15.16 -4.64 3.00
C SER A 49 -15.11 -3.11 3.03
N HIS A 50 -16.27 -2.47 3.13
CA HIS A 50 -16.35 -1.00 3.27
C HIS A 50 -15.54 -0.48 4.47
N THR A 51 -15.58 -1.20 5.59
CA THR A 51 -14.78 -0.90 6.80
C THR A 51 -13.27 -0.94 6.54
N SER A 52 -12.83 -1.84 5.66
CA SER A 52 -11.42 -1.98 5.26
C SER A 52 -11.00 -0.84 4.32
N LYS A 53 -11.87 -0.44 3.38
CA LYS A 53 -11.63 0.70 2.49
C LYS A 53 -11.55 2.02 3.28
N ALA A 54 -12.40 2.19 4.28
CA ALA A 54 -12.44 3.40 5.12
C ALA A 54 -11.15 3.63 5.92
N LYS A 55 -10.45 2.56 6.32
CA LYS A 55 -9.15 2.68 7.01
C LYS A 55 -8.09 3.40 6.15
N LEU A 56 -8.22 3.32 4.83
CA LEU A 56 -7.30 3.92 3.87
C LEU A 56 -7.60 5.39 3.57
N ASP A 57 -8.78 5.92 3.95
CA ASP A 57 -9.16 7.32 3.72
C ASP A 57 -8.28 8.32 4.49
N ASN A 58 -7.66 7.87 5.58
CA ASN A 58 -6.78 8.71 6.40
C ASN A 58 -5.34 8.82 5.86
N ILE A 59 -4.99 8.10 4.80
CA ILE A 59 -3.65 8.14 4.20
C ILE A 59 -3.64 9.21 3.10
N LYS A 60 -2.99 10.35 3.38
CA LYS A 60 -2.86 11.50 2.46
C LYS A 60 -1.40 11.68 2.04
N ASN A 61 -0.86 10.74 1.27
CA ASN A 61 0.50 10.82 0.76
C ASN A 61 0.52 10.54 -0.75
N ASP A 62 1.14 11.41 -1.53
CA ASP A 62 1.04 11.43 -3.00
C ASP A 62 1.57 10.16 -3.67
N GLU A 63 2.60 9.51 -3.10
CA GLU A 63 3.15 8.28 -3.68
C GLU A 63 2.30 7.04 -3.41
N SER A 64 1.60 7.00 -2.26
CA SER A 64 0.76 5.85 -1.88
C SER A 64 -0.70 6.00 -2.34
N SER A 65 -1.10 7.21 -2.77
CA SER A 65 -2.46 7.53 -3.18
C SER A 65 -2.91 6.69 -4.38
N PHE A 66 -2.07 6.53 -5.40
CA PHE A 66 -2.37 5.74 -6.59
C PHE A 66 -2.61 4.25 -6.27
N LEU A 67 -1.80 3.67 -5.38
CA LEU A 67 -1.98 2.28 -4.95
C LEU A 67 -3.29 2.11 -4.16
N ILE A 68 -3.57 3.04 -3.25
CA ILE A 68 -4.80 3.04 -2.45
C ILE A 68 -6.03 3.18 -3.35
N GLU A 69 -6.01 4.09 -4.31
CA GLU A 69 -7.11 4.32 -5.24
C GLU A 69 -7.38 3.06 -6.08
N ARG A 70 -6.32 2.41 -6.58
CA ARG A 70 -6.46 1.18 -7.35
C ARG A 70 -7.03 0.02 -6.52
N ILE A 71 -6.63 -0.09 -5.27
CA ILE A 71 -7.14 -1.10 -4.34
C ILE A 71 -8.61 -0.85 -4.01
N LYS A 72 -9.03 0.41 -3.88
CA LYS A 72 -10.45 0.74 -3.67
C LYS A 72 -11.33 0.45 -4.90
N GLU A 73 -10.80 0.67 -6.10
CA GLU A 73 -11.51 0.44 -7.37
C GLU A 73 -11.66 -1.05 -7.72
N LYS A 74 -10.59 -1.83 -7.53
CA LYS A 74 -10.53 -3.22 -8.04
C LYS A 74 -10.65 -4.29 -6.96
N GLY A 75 -10.38 -3.95 -5.71
CA GLY A 75 -10.47 -4.84 -4.56
C GLY A 75 -11.84 -4.85 -3.92
#